data_AF-A0A6A4HBG7-F1
#
_entry.id   AF-A0A6A4HBG7-F1
#
_cell.length_a   1.000
_cell.length_b   1.000
_cell.length_c   1.000
_cell.angle_alpha   90.00
_cell.angle_beta   90.00
_cell.angle_gamma   90.00
#
_symmetry.space_group_name_H-M   'P 1'
#
loop_
_entity.id
_entity.type
_entity.pdbx_description
1 polymer ?
#
loop_
_entity_poly.entity_id
_entity_poly.type
_entity_poly.pdbx_seq_one_letter_code
_entity_poly.pdbx_strand_id
1 'polypeptide(L)'
;MFQEIEGNVDIFPLQDTSSVKPFTSIVVNLNGVTVAHKDEGDEEGCIVIVLGPHAGGGLCLYEPRVVLDVKHGDVVTCRSRDYTHFNLHYDGIRASLVIHSDKTGEAFRKDGNSWDKKIFYL
;
A
#
# COMPACT_ATOMS: atom_id res chain seq x y z
N MET A 1 -1.01 -6.66 -11.70
CA MET A 1 -0.89 -6.44 -10.24
C MET A 1 -0.26 -7.63 -9.52
N PHE A 2 -0.97 -8.69 -9.12
CA PHE A 2 -0.39 -9.73 -8.24
C PHE A 2 0.81 -10.48 -8.83
N GLN A 3 0.77 -10.82 -10.13
CA GLN A 3 1.90 -11.47 -10.82
C GLN A 3 3.12 -10.55 -10.98
N GLU A 4 2.91 -9.23 -11.06
CA GLU A 4 4.00 -8.26 -11.18
C GLU A 4 4.72 -8.08 -9.84
N ILE A 5 4.00 -8.25 -8.73
CA ILE A 5 4.48 -8.08 -7.36
C ILE A 5 5.21 -9.33 -6.81
N GLU A 6 5.02 -10.50 -7.43
CA GLU A 6 5.50 -11.81 -6.92
C GLU A 6 7.04 -11.96 -6.85
N GLY A 7 7.81 -11.02 -7.41
CA GLY A 7 9.29 -11.05 -7.43
C GLY A 7 10.01 -10.34 -6.28
N ASN A 8 9.31 -9.71 -5.32
CA ASN A 8 9.90 -8.66 -4.48
C ASN A 8 10.02 -8.96 -2.99
N VAL A 9 9.56 -10.12 -2.51
CA VAL A 9 9.41 -10.34 -1.06
C VAL A 9 10.63 -10.98 -0.39
N ASP A 10 11.43 -11.74 -1.13
CA ASP A 10 12.55 -12.49 -0.54
C ASP A 10 13.91 -11.77 -0.68
N ILE A 11 13.90 -10.48 -1.05
CA ILE A 11 15.09 -9.65 -1.38
C ILE A 11 15.38 -8.55 -0.36
N PHE A 12 14.54 -8.38 0.67
CA PHE A 12 14.78 -7.39 1.73
C PHE A 12 15.90 -7.83 2.68
N PRO A 13 16.58 -6.88 3.35
CA PRO A 13 17.63 -7.20 4.30
C PRO A 13 17.16 -8.26 5.30
N LEU A 14 18.01 -9.27 5.54
CA LEU A 14 17.76 -10.45 6.39
C LEU A 14 17.10 -11.66 5.71
N GLN A 15 16.76 -11.60 4.42
CA GLN A 15 16.19 -12.73 3.66
C GLN A 15 14.95 -13.37 4.30
N ASP A 16 14.19 -12.60 5.07
CA ASP A 16 12.94 -13.05 5.67
C ASP A 16 11.77 -12.73 4.74
N THR A 17 10.70 -13.52 4.80
CA THR A 17 9.52 -13.34 3.95
C THR A 17 8.53 -12.37 4.60
N SER A 18 7.92 -11.49 3.80
CA SER A 18 6.84 -10.62 4.27
C SER A 18 5.61 -11.45 4.66
N SER A 19 5.01 -11.12 5.81
CA SER A 19 3.75 -11.73 6.26
C SER A 19 2.56 -11.45 5.33
N VAL A 20 2.74 -10.55 4.36
CA VAL A 20 1.74 -10.19 3.35
C VAL A 20 2.19 -10.51 1.92
N LYS A 21 3.07 -11.51 1.74
CA LYS A 21 3.48 -11.98 0.39
C LYS A 21 2.25 -12.13 -0.54
N PRO A 22 2.28 -11.60 -1.77
CA PRO A 22 3.45 -11.06 -2.48
C PRO A 22 3.79 -9.59 -2.16
N PHE A 23 3.10 -8.93 -1.24
CA PHE A 23 3.35 -7.54 -0.89
C PHE A 23 4.50 -7.34 0.10
N THR A 24 5.06 -6.13 0.12
CA THR A 24 6.27 -5.83 0.91
C THR A 24 5.98 -5.12 2.22
N SER A 25 4.79 -4.52 2.38
CA SER A 25 4.52 -3.62 3.51
C SER A 25 3.03 -3.59 3.89
N ILE A 26 2.79 -3.28 5.17
CA ILE A 26 1.48 -2.93 5.73
C ILE A 26 1.59 -1.54 6.35
N VAL A 27 0.68 -0.65 5.98
CA VAL A 27 0.49 0.66 6.61
C VAL A 27 -0.81 0.64 7.41
N VAL A 28 -0.78 1.22 8.61
CA VAL A 28 -1.96 1.38 9.46
C VAL A 28 -2.32 2.86 9.52
N ASN A 29 -3.46 3.23 8.92
CA ASN A 29 -4.01 4.57 9.05
C ASN A 29 -5.02 4.59 10.20
N LEU A 30 -4.75 5.37 11.25
CA LEU A 30 -5.64 5.53 12.39
C LEU A 30 -6.35 6.87 12.31
N ASN A 31 -7.67 6.87 12.16
CA ASN A 31 -8.49 8.07 12.06
C ASN A 31 -8.02 9.08 10.99
N GLY A 32 -7.56 8.56 9.85
CA GLY A 32 -7.03 9.36 8.75
C GLY A 32 -8.13 9.88 7.83
N VAL A 33 -8.06 11.17 7.50
CA VAL A 33 -8.68 11.76 6.31
C VAL A 33 -7.54 12.22 5.40
N THR A 34 -7.29 11.45 4.35
CA THR A 34 -6.22 11.73 3.39
C THR A 34 -6.67 12.79 2.39
N VAL A 35 -5.74 13.67 2.04
CA VAL A 35 -5.91 14.59 0.90
C VAL A 35 -5.72 13.81 -0.40
N ALA A 36 -6.15 14.36 -1.53
CA ALA A 36 -5.99 13.72 -2.83
C ALA A 36 -4.52 13.51 -3.18
N HIS A 37 -4.10 12.27 -3.42
CA HIS A 37 -2.72 11.92 -3.77
C HIS A 37 -2.66 10.66 -4.63
N LYS A 38 -1.46 10.40 -5.16
CA LYS A 38 -1.06 9.12 -5.77
C LYS A 38 0.10 8.58 -4.97
N ASP A 39 0.14 7.27 -4.79
CA ASP A 39 1.26 6.62 -4.12
C ASP A 39 2.38 6.36 -5.13
N GLU A 40 3.16 7.39 -5.45
CA GLU A 40 4.26 7.29 -6.42
C GLU A 40 5.38 6.33 -5.97
N GLY A 41 5.42 6.00 -4.68
CA GLY A 41 6.33 5.00 -4.11
C GLY A 41 5.89 3.56 -4.36
N ASP A 42 4.61 3.35 -4.65
CA ASP A 42 4.09 2.01 -4.89
C ASP A 42 4.56 1.49 -6.25
N GLU A 43 4.88 0.20 -6.27
CA GLU A 43 5.26 -0.51 -7.50
C GLU A 43 4.07 -0.59 -8.46
N GLU A 44 2.90 -0.95 -7.94
CA GLU A 44 1.68 -1.14 -8.75
C GLU A 44 0.43 -0.61 -8.04
N GLY A 45 -0.14 -1.40 -7.14
CA GLY A 45 -1.40 -1.11 -6.48
C GLY A 45 -1.44 -1.60 -5.05
N CYS A 46 -2.41 -1.10 -4.29
CA CYS A 46 -2.58 -1.41 -2.89
C CYS A 46 -3.93 -2.08 -2.63
N ILE A 47 -4.00 -2.78 -1.50
CA ILE A 47 -5.22 -3.33 -0.92
C ILE A 47 -5.53 -2.53 0.33
N VAL A 48 -6.70 -1.90 0.38
CA VAL A 48 -7.21 -1.16 1.53
C VAL A 48 -8.30 -1.99 2.21
N ILE A 49 -8.07 -2.34 3.49
CA ILE A 49 -9.06 -2.99 4.36
C ILE A 49 -9.57 -1.94 5.33
N VAL A 50 -10.87 -1.66 5.30
CA VAL A 50 -11.47 -0.60 6.12
C VAL A 50 -11.91 -1.13 7.48
N LEU A 51 -11.57 -0.41 8.54
CA LEU A 51 -11.76 -0.83 9.93
C LEU A 51 -12.55 0.20 10.74
N GLY A 52 -13.39 -0.27 11.66
CA GLY A 52 -14.09 0.54 12.64
C GLY A 52 -15.49 1.00 12.23
N PRO A 53 -16.41 1.20 13.19
CA PRO A 53 -17.77 1.68 12.93
C PRO A 53 -17.75 3.18 12.61
N HIS A 54 -18.26 3.55 11.44
CA HIS A 54 -18.32 4.94 10.98
C HIS A 54 -19.49 5.20 10.03
N ALA A 55 -19.84 6.48 9.89
CA ALA A 55 -20.75 6.98 8.85
C ALA A 55 -19.98 7.92 7.91
N GLY A 56 -20.28 7.88 6.61
CA GLY A 56 -19.50 8.60 5.59
C GLY A 56 -18.15 7.91 5.30
N GLY A 57 -17.10 8.67 4.97
CA GLY A 57 -15.75 8.10 4.81
C GLY A 57 -15.51 7.35 3.51
N GLY A 58 -16.33 7.58 2.48
CA GLY A 58 -16.18 6.94 1.18
C GLY A 58 -14.79 7.13 0.59
N LEU A 59 -14.30 6.11 -0.12
CA LEU A 59 -13.03 6.13 -0.82
C LEU A 59 -13.25 6.64 -2.25
N CYS A 60 -12.65 7.76 -2.58
CA CYS A 60 -12.74 8.38 -3.89
C CYS A 60 -11.59 7.89 -4.78
N LEU A 61 -11.93 7.48 -6.01
CA LEU A 61 -10.96 7.25 -7.09
C LEU A 61 -11.29 8.23 -8.22
N TYR A 62 -10.44 9.23 -8.43
CA TYR A 62 -10.75 10.38 -9.27
C TYR A 62 -10.82 10.02 -10.77
N GLU A 63 -9.79 9.36 -11.31
CA GLU A 63 -9.70 9.03 -12.72
C GLU A 63 -10.84 8.07 -13.17
N PRO A 64 -11.23 7.05 -12.37
CA PRO A 64 -12.41 6.24 -12.66
C PRO A 64 -13.76 6.94 -12.39
N ARG A 65 -13.74 8.12 -11.76
CA ARG A 65 -14.92 8.91 -11.36
C ARG A 65 -15.90 8.14 -10.47
N VAL A 66 -15.37 7.37 -9.54
CA VAL A 66 -16.17 6.56 -8.62
C VAL A 66 -15.89 6.95 -7.18
N VAL A 67 -16.94 6.94 -6.37
CA VAL A 67 -16.86 7.00 -4.92
C VAL A 67 -17.39 5.67 -4.40
N LEU A 68 -16.54 4.96 -3.65
CA LEU A 68 -16.88 3.69 -3.03
C LEU A 68 -17.37 3.98 -1.60
N ASP A 69 -18.63 3.67 -1.31
CA ASP A 69 -19.17 3.74 0.05
C ASP A 69 -18.70 2.52 0.86
N VAL A 70 -17.48 2.62 1.39
CA VAL A 70 -16.80 1.53 2.11
C VAL A 70 -17.21 1.51 3.58
N LYS A 71 -17.42 0.31 4.12
CA LYS A 71 -17.78 0.03 5.51
C LYS A 71 -16.70 -0.80 6.20
N HIS A 72 -16.88 -0.99 7.50
CA HIS A 72 -16.04 -1.91 8.26
C HIS A 72 -16.02 -3.31 7.62
N GLY A 73 -14.83 -3.82 7.35
CA GLY A 73 -14.59 -5.13 6.76
C GLY A 73 -14.50 -5.12 5.24
N ASP A 74 -14.85 -4.01 4.57
CA ASP A 74 -14.72 -3.92 3.12
C ASP A 74 -13.25 -3.88 2.70
N VAL A 75 -12.99 -4.53 1.57
CA VAL A 75 -11.67 -4.63 0.96
C VAL A 75 -11.73 -4.01 -0.42
N VAL A 76 -10.87 -3.03 -0.67
CA VAL A 76 -10.72 -2.37 -1.96
C VAL A 76 -9.33 -2.61 -2.49
N THR A 77 -9.22 -2.99 -3.76
CA THR A 77 -7.95 -3.04 -4.47
C THR A 77 -7.95 -1.94 -5.52
N CYS A 78 -6.88 -1.13 -5.56
CA CYS A 78 -6.73 -0.09 -6.57
C CYS A 78 -5.28 0.04 -7.03
N ARG A 79 -5.08 0.55 -8.25
CA ARG A 79 -3.76 0.98 -8.73
C ARG A 79 -3.45 2.35 -8.12
N SER A 80 -2.92 2.34 -6.91
CA SER A 80 -2.61 3.53 -6.09
C SER A 80 -1.66 4.51 -6.76
N ARG A 81 -0.80 4.03 -7.66
CA ARG A 81 0.08 4.87 -8.49
C ARG A 81 -0.64 5.55 -9.66
N ASP A 82 -1.64 4.89 -10.24
CA ASP A 82 -2.32 5.38 -11.43
C ASP A 82 -3.46 6.34 -11.06
N TYR A 83 -4.14 6.06 -9.96
CA TYR A 83 -5.35 6.77 -9.56
C TYR A 83 -5.12 7.69 -8.37
N THR A 84 -5.48 8.96 -8.55
CA THR A 84 -5.61 9.93 -7.48
C THR A 84 -6.73 9.48 -6.56
N HIS A 85 -6.39 9.26 -5.29
CA HIS A 85 -7.33 8.74 -4.31
C HIS A 85 -7.27 9.51 -2.98
N PHE A 86 -8.40 9.49 -2.27
CA PHE A 86 -8.59 10.14 -0.98
C PHE A 86 -9.84 9.59 -0.29
N ASN A 87 -9.97 9.80 1.01
CA ASN A 87 -11.23 9.50 1.70
C ASN A 87 -12.00 10.77 2.08
N LEU A 88 -13.32 10.69 2.00
CA LEU A 88 -14.21 11.74 2.45
C LEU A 88 -14.21 11.85 3.98
N HIS A 89 -14.75 12.96 4.49
CA HIS A 89 -15.03 13.12 5.91
C HIS A 89 -15.99 12.04 6.41
N TYR A 90 -15.81 11.67 7.67
CA TYR A 90 -16.62 10.66 8.35
C TYR A 90 -16.89 11.08 9.79
N ASP A 91 -17.88 10.43 10.39
CA ASP A 91 -18.15 10.46 11.83
C ASP A 91 -17.98 9.06 12.42
N GLY A 92 -17.48 8.97 13.65
CA GLY A 92 -17.14 7.71 14.32
C GLY A 92 -15.66 7.31 14.22
N ILE A 93 -15.38 6.00 14.21
CA ILE A 93 -14.03 5.43 14.21
C ILE A 93 -13.75 4.82 12.84
N ARG A 94 -12.76 5.36 12.12
CA ARG A 94 -12.35 4.84 10.82
C ARG A 94 -10.84 4.67 10.77
N ALA A 95 -10.40 3.43 10.62
CA ALA A 95 -9.01 3.08 10.36
C ALA A 95 -8.91 2.29 9.04
N SER A 96 -7.70 2.09 8.54
CA SER A 96 -7.47 1.16 7.44
C SER A 96 -6.13 0.45 7.57
N LEU A 97 -6.10 -0.81 7.16
CA LEU A 97 -4.87 -1.50 6.80
C LEU A 97 -4.67 -1.33 5.30
N VAL A 98 -3.50 -0.85 4.91
CA VAL A 98 -3.12 -0.74 3.50
C VAL A 98 -1.96 -1.68 3.25
N ILE A 99 -2.16 -2.65 2.38
CA ILE A 99 -1.14 -3.61 1.96
C ILE A 99 -0.63 -3.15 0.61
N HIS A 100 0.67 -2.92 0.47
CA HIS A 100 1.27 -2.40 -0.75
C HIS A 100 2.69 -2.94 -0.97
N SER A 101 3.21 -2.72 -2.18
CA SER A 101 4.59 -3.05 -2.55
C SER A 101 5.35 -1.80 -2.95
N ASP A 102 6.57 -1.66 -2.47
CA ASP A 102 7.42 -0.50 -2.74
C ASP A 102 8.31 -0.72 -3.97
N LYS A 103 8.36 0.27 -4.88
CA LYS A 103 9.21 0.24 -6.07
C LYS A 103 10.71 0.13 -5.76
N THR A 104 11.13 0.51 -4.56
CA THR A 104 12.52 0.39 -4.08
C THR A 104 12.94 -1.08 -4.01
N GLY A 105 11.98 -2.02 -3.95
CA GLY A 105 12.25 -3.44 -4.13
C GLY A 105 13.05 -3.73 -5.41
N GLU A 106 12.85 -2.99 -6.50
CA GLU A 106 13.61 -3.17 -7.73
C GLU A 106 15.11 -2.88 -7.56
N ALA A 107 15.46 -1.84 -6.79
CA ALA A 107 16.85 -1.50 -6.51
C ALA A 107 17.52 -2.55 -5.62
N PHE A 108 16.79 -3.08 -4.64
CA PHE A 108 17.23 -4.22 -3.83
C PHE A 108 17.45 -5.48 -4.68
N ARG A 109 16.55 -5.76 -5.63
CA ARG A 109 16.70 -6.89 -6.58
C ARG A 109 17.93 -6.75 -7.47
N LYS A 110 18.28 -5.51 -7.85
CA LYS A 110 19.36 -5.24 -8.80
C LYS A 110 20.74 -5.44 -8.20
N ASP A 111 21.00 -4.85 -7.03
CA ASP A 111 22.33 -4.89 -6.38
C ASP A 111 22.28 -4.67 -4.86
N GLY A 112 21.21 -5.16 -4.21
CA GLY A 112 21.00 -5.00 -2.77
C GLY A 112 20.88 -3.53 -2.38
N ASN A 113 20.33 -2.69 -3.26
CA ASN A 113 20.32 -1.24 -3.10
C ASN A 113 21.74 -0.68 -2.87
N SER A 114 22.70 -1.22 -3.61
CA SER A 114 24.15 -1.00 -3.49
C SER A 114 24.80 -1.44 -2.16
N TRP A 115 24.12 -2.22 -1.32
CA TRP A 115 24.75 -2.82 -0.12
C TRP A 115 25.73 -3.92 -0.49
N ASP A 116 25.49 -4.65 -1.59
CA ASP A 116 26.35 -5.73 -2.08
C ASP A 116 27.77 -5.23 -2.44
N LYS A 117 27.92 -3.93 -2.69
CA LYS A 117 29.19 -3.28 -3.03
C LYS A 117 30.01 -2.87 -1.82
N LYS A 118 29.45 -2.96 -0.60
CA LYS A 118 30.15 -2.60 0.64
C LYS A 118 30.54 -3.88 1.38
N ILE A 119 31.78 -4.31 1.20
CA ILE A 119 32.42 -5.30 2.07
C ILE A 119 32.56 -4.64 3.45
N PHE A 120 31.61 -4.90 4.33
CA PHE A 120 31.82 -4.67 5.76
C PHE A 120 32.72 -5.82 6.24
N TYR A 121 33.98 -5.51 6.51
CA TYR A 121 34.80 -6.38 7.34
C TYR A 121 34.18 -6.35 8.75
N LEU A 122 33.44 -7.40 9.10
CA LEU A 122 33.01 -7.69 10.47
C LEU A 122 34.20 -8.20 11.28
#